data_AF-A0A6B3SIX3-F1
#
_entry.id   AF-A0A6B3SIX3-F1
#
_cell.length_a   1.000
_cell.length_b   1.000
_cell.length_c   1.000
_cell.angle_alpha   90.00
_cell.angle_beta   90.00
_cell.angle_gamma   90.00
#
_symmetry.space_group_name_H-M   'P 1'
#
loop_
_entity.id
_entity.type
_entity.pdbx_description
1 polymer ?
#
loop_
_entity_poly.entity_id
_entity_poly.type
_entity_poly.pdbx_seq_one_letter_code
_entity_poly.pdbx_strand_id
1 'polypeptide(L)'
;MTIDISSLEAQALIRDLACKADVLLENFKVGGLRQYGLDAEALLQLNPRLVYASITGFGQDGPYAARAGYDFLNQAANYLIGDMVPERMGNAHPNIVPYQDFPTADGDMILAIGNDTQFARFCEIAGHPEWASDERFASNRGRVENRAVLLPLLRQATVFRTTRDWMEALERASVPCGPINRIDQVFDDPQVKARELCVKLPHPLAGEVPLVANPIRLSGSPIEYRRAPPLLGQHTDEVLADWLGLDASALQRLKDGCII
;
A
#
# COMPACT_ATOMS: atom_id res chain seq x y z
N MET A 1 -1.94 -20.64 13.75
CA MET A 1 -1.53 -22.05 13.68
C MET A 1 -0.06 -22.08 13.31
N THR A 2 0.69 -23.00 13.89
CA THR A 2 2.07 -23.32 13.51
C THR A 2 2.05 -24.73 12.95
N ILE A 3 2.76 -24.93 11.84
CA ILE A 3 2.85 -26.23 11.18
C ILE A 3 4.17 -26.29 10.40
N ASP A 4 4.92 -27.37 10.55
CA ASP A 4 6.15 -27.59 9.78
C ASP A 4 5.84 -28.28 8.45
N ILE A 5 5.63 -27.46 7.42
CA ILE A 5 5.34 -27.89 6.05
C ILE A 5 6.38 -28.84 5.43
N SER A 6 7.59 -28.96 6.00
CA SER A 6 8.60 -29.90 5.52
C SER A 6 8.28 -31.37 5.86
N SER A 7 7.42 -31.61 6.86
CA SER A 7 6.96 -32.95 7.23
C SER A 7 5.84 -33.45 6.30
N LEU A 8 5.91 -34.72 5.89
CA LEU A 8 4.86 -35.36 5.09
C LEU A 8 3.51 -35.37 5.81
N GLU A 9 3.51 -35.53 7.13
CA GLU A 9 2.30 -35.53 7.95
C GLU A 9 1.70 -34.13 8.02
N ALA A 10 2.51 -33.09 8.19
CA ALA A 10 2.05 -31.70 8.09
C ALA A 10 1.46 -31.37 6.72
N GLN A 11 2.10 -31.82 5.63
CA GLN A 11 1.57 -31.62 4.28
C GLN A 11 0.20 -32.29 4.12
N ALA A 12 0.00 -33.47 4.74
CA ALA A 12 -1.30 -34.13 4.74
C ALA A 12 -2.35 -33.29 5.50
N LEU A 13 -2.01 -32.76 6.68
CA LEU A 13 -2.89 -31.87 7.44
C LEU A 13 -3.26 -30.61 6.64
N ILE A 14 -2.30 -30.00 5.92
CA ILE A 14 -2.57 -28.82 5.08
C ILE A 14 -3.50 -29.16 3.93
N ARG A 15 -3.33 -30.33 3.29
CA ARG A 15 -4.25 -30.82 2.26
C ARG A 15 -5.66 -31.03 2.81
N ASP A 16 -5.79 -31.64 3.99
CA ASP A 16 -7.09 -31.84 4.64
C ASP A 16 -7.77 -30.51 5.00
N LEU A 17 -7.01 -29.51 5.42
CA LEU A 17 -7.51 -28.14 5.61
C LEU A 17 -7.94 -27.51 4.29
N ALA A 18 -7.15 -27.65 3.22
CA ALA A 18 -7.48 -27.13 1.89
C ALA A 18 -8.75 -27.77 1.31
N CYS A 19 -9.04 -29.03 1.64
CA CYS A 19 -10.31 -29.70 1.30
C CYS A 19 -11.54 -29.05 1.94
N LYS A 20 -11.36 -28.31 3.05
CA LYS A 20 -12.43 -27.62 3.78
C LYS A 20 -12.45 -26.11 3.56
N ALA A 21 -11.42 -25.55 2.95
CA ALA A 21 -11.29 -24.12 2.69
C ALA A 21 -12.00 -23.72 1.39
N ASP A 22 -12.53 -22.49 1.37
CA ASP A 22 -13.03 -21.86 0.15
C ASP A 22 -11.91 -21.15 -0.63
N VAL A 23 -10.93 -20.59 0.08
CA VAL A 23 -9.83 -19.80 -0.50
C VAL A 23 -8.51 -20.20 0.15
N LEU A 24 -7.48 -20.37 -0.68
CA LEU A 24 -6.09 -20.44 -0.24
C LEU A 24 -5.32 -19.27 -0.85
N LEU A 25 -4.62 -18.52 0.00
CA LEU A 25 -3.76 -17.42 -0.41
C LEU A 25 -2.32 -17.73 -0.05
N GLU A 26 -1.41 -17.58 -1.01
CA GLU A 26 0.02 -17.74 -0.78
C GLU A 26 0.86 -16.77 -1.61
N ASN A 27 2.07 -16.53 -1.13
CA ASN A 27 3.06 -15.63 -1.73
C ASN A 27 4.47 -16.23 -1.74
N PHE A 28 4.59 -17.56 -1.87
CA PHE A 28 5.86 -18.23 -2.09
C PHE A 28 6.42 -17.90 -3.48
N LYS A 29 7.71 -18.17 -3.68
CA LYS A 29 8.29 -18.15 -5.04
C LYS A 29 7.55 -19.16 -5.91
N VAL A 30 7.45 -18.86 -7.22
CA VAL A 30 6.83 -19.75 -8.21
C VAL A 30 7.35 -21.19 -8.05
N GLY A 31 6.42 -22.14 -7.94
CA GLY A 31 6.73 -23.57 -7.78
C GLY A 31 7.22 -23.98 -6.38
N GLY A 32 7.39 -23.04 -5.44
CA GLY A 32 7.91 -23.31 -4.09
C GLY A 32 7.06 -24.28 -3.26
N LEU A 33 5.75 -24.34 -3.53
CA LEU A 33 4.83 -25.27 -2.88
C LEU A 33 4.66 -26.61 -3.62
N ARG A 34 5.14 -26.71 -4.87
CA ARG A 34 5.01 -27.93 -5.68
C ARG A 34 5.80 -29.09 -5.08
N GLN A 35 6.98 -28.81 -4.54
CA GLN A 35 7.79 -29.80 -3.83
C GLN A 35 7.09 -30.41 -2.60
N TYR A 36 6.06 -29.74 -2.07
CA TYR A 36 5.28 -30.21 -0.93
C TYR A 36 3.91 -30.80 -1.36
N GLY A 37 3.60 -30.79 -2.66
CA GLY A 37 2.29 -31.18 -3.18
C GLY A 37 1.17 -30.27 -2.67
N LEU A 38 1.46 -28.97 -2.52
CA LEU A 38 0.55 -27.94 -2.02
C LEU A 38 0.34 -26.80 -3.03
N ASP A 39 0.75 -27.02 -4.28
CA ASP A 39 0.50 -26.11 -5.39
C ASP A 39 -0.94 -26.23 -5.93
N ALA A 40 -1.32 -25.28 -6.77
CA ALA A 40 -2.68 -25.19 -7.30
C ALA A 40 -3.13 -26.48 -8.00
N GLU A 41 -2.27 -27.11 -8.79
CA GLU A 41 -2.60 -28.36 -9.50
C GLU A 41 -2.99 -29.47 -8.51
N ALA A 42 -2.15 -29.69 -7.48
CA ALA A 42 -2.41 -30.72 -6.48
C ALA A 42 -3.67 -30.44 -5.64
N LEU A 43 -3.84 -29.19 -5.20
CA LEU A 43 -4.95 -28.84 -4.31
C LEU A 43 -6.30 -28.74 -5.03
N LEU A 44 -6.33 -28.30 -6.29
CA LEU A 44 -7.56 -28.25 -7.08
C LEU A 44 -8.06 -29.64 -7.49
N GLN A 45 -7.18 -30.64 -7.60
CA GLN A 45 -7.60 -32.04 -7.76
C GLN A 45 -8.33 -32.56 -6.52
N LEU A 46 -7.91 -32.14 -5.32
CA LEU A 46 -8.52 -32.53 -4.05
C LEU A 46 -9.81 -31.74 -3.77
N ASN A 47 -9.80 -30.43 -4.07
CA ASN A 47 -10.94 -29.54 -3.89
C ASN A 47 -11.15 -28.66 -5.14
N PRO A 48 -11.96 -29.12 -6.12
CA PRO A 48 -12.24 -28.36 -7.33
C PRO A 48 -13.00 -27.03 -7.11
N ARG A 49 -13.51 -26.78 -5.89
CA ARG A 49 -14.19 -25.53 -5.52
C ARG A 49 -13.25 -24.49 -4.93
N LEU A 50 -12.03 -24.88 -4.57
CA LEU A 50 -11.05 -24.00 -3.94
C LEU A 50 -10.68 -22.85 -4.89
N VAL A 51 -10.69 -21.63 -4.39
CA VAL A 51 -10.06 -20.49 -5.06
C VAL A 51 -8.61 -20.41 -4.60
N TYR A 52 -7.68 -20.80 -5.47
CA TYR A 52 -6.25 -20.69 -5.20
C TYR A 52 -5.71 -19.35 -5.71
N ALA A 53 -5.29 -18.47 -4.80
CA ALA A 53 -4.70 -17.17 -5.10
C ALA A 53 -3.19 -17.19 -4.82
N SER A 54 -2.39 -16.97 -5.86
CA SER A 54 -0.94 -16.90 -5.79
C SER A 54 -0.46 -15.50 -6.13
N ILE A 55 0.37 -14.91 -5.25
CA ILE A 55 0.98 -13.60 -5.48
C ILE A 55 2.47 -13.80 -5.74
N THR A 56 2.90 -13.51 -6.98
CA THR A 56 4.30 -13.63 -7.41
C THR A 56 4.81 -12.32 -7.99
N GLY A 57 6.15 -12.20 -8.07
CA GLY A 57 6.78 -10.95 -8.49
C GLY A 57 6.64 -10.60 -9.97
N PHE A 58 6.71 -11.60 -10.85
CA PHE A 58 6.79 -11.43 -12.31
C PHE A 58 5.76 -12.27 -13.08
N GLY A 59 4.72 -12.77 -12.40
CA GLY A 59 3.81 -13.77 -12.96
C GLY A 59 4.25 -15.21 -12.69
N GLN A 60 3.46 -16.18 -13.16
CA GLN A 60 3.74 -17.62 -12.99
C GLN A 60 4.68 -18.15 -14.08
N ASP A 61 4.89 -17.36 -15.12
CA ASP A 61 5.46 -17.74 -16.40
C ASP A 61 6.37 -16.62 -16.94
N GLY A 62 7.16 -16.96 -17.96
CA GLY A 62 8.16 -16.05 -18.54
C GLY A 62 9.54 -16.11 -17.89
N PRO A 63 10.52 -15.36 -18.44
CA PRO A 63 11.94 -15.52 -18.13
C PRO A 63 12.31 -15.14 -16.69
N TYR A 64 11.45 -14.40 -15.99
CA TYR A 64 11.70 -13.89 -14.64
C TYR A 64 10.76 -14.47 -13.58
N ALA A 65 9.91 -15.45 -13.91
CA ALA A 65 8.98 -16.07 -12.97
C ALA A 65 9.64 -16.57 -11.67
N ALA A 66 10.86 -17.11 -11.76
CA ALA A 66 11.61 -17.62 -10.60
C ALA A 66 12.25 -16.51 -9.71
N ARG A 67 12.18 -15.24 -10.12
CA ARG A 67 12.80 -14.12 -9.39
C ARG A 67 11.85 -13.57 -8.32
N ALA A 68 12.42 -13.08 -7.22
CA ALA A 68 11.67 -12.24 -6.28
C ALA A 68 11.37 -10.90 -6.95
N GLY A 69 10.09 -10.53 -7.04
CA GLY A 69 9.67 -9.22 -7.52
C GLY A 69 9.45 -8.26 -6.38
N TYR A 70 9.80 -7.01 -6.63
CA TYR A 70 9.48 -5.86 -5.80
C TYR A 70 8.87 -4.81 -6.73
N ASP A 71 7.94 -4.02 -6.20
CA ASP A 71 7.03 -3.22 -7.01
C ASP A 71 7.75 -2.15 -7.86
N PHE A 72 7.38 -2.07 -9.14
CA PHE A 72 7.82 -1.08 -10.13
C PHE A 72 6.66 -0.66 -11.07
N LEU A 73 5.40 -1.01 -10.74
CA LEU A 73 4.25 -1.00 -11.65
C LEU A 73 4.04 0.37 -12.34
N ASN A 74 4.21 1.46 -11.60
CA ASN A 74 3.97 2.82 -12.10
C ASN A 74 4.99 3.26 -13.17
N GLN A 75 6.26 2.86 -13.04
CA GLN A 75 7.30 3.22 -14.01
C GLN A 75 7.16 2.39 -15.30
N ALA A 76 6.71 1.14 -15.17
CA ALA A 76 6.43 0.28 -16.31
C ALA A 76 5.27 0.80 -17.18
N ALA A 77 4.18 1.29 -16.56
CA ALA A 77 3.05 1.88 -17.30
C ALA A 77 3.47 3.09 -18.16
N ASN A 78 4.36 3.95 -17.64
CA ASN A 78 4.87 5.11 -18.38
C ASN A 78 5.73 4.72 -19.59
N TYR A 79 6.60 3.72 -19.44
CA TYR A 79 7.39 3.19 -20.54
C TYR A 79 6.49 2.57 -21.62
N LEU A 80 5.52 1.74 -21.23
CA LEU A 80 4.63 1.04 -22.17
C LEU A 80 3.75 1.99 -23.00
N ILE A 81 3.40 3.16 -22.46
CA ILE A 81 2.57 4.15 -23.16
C ILE A 81 3.42 5.05 -24.08
N GLY A 82 4.67 5.36 -23.70
CA GLY A 82 5.46 6.42 -24.34
C GLY A 82 6.82 6.04 -24.91
N ASP A 83 7.27 4.79 -24.74
CA ASP A 83 8.64 4.32 -25.05
C ASP A 83 9.75 5.21 -24.44
N MET A 84 9.42 5.89 -23.33
CA MET A 84 10.34 6.77 -22.62
C MET A 84 10.92 6.04 -21.40
N VAL A 85 12.25 5.93 -21.37
CA VAL A 85 12.97 5.36 -20.23
C VAL A 85 12.94 6.37 -19.07
N PRO A 86 12.40 6.03 -17.88
CA PRO A 86 12.32 6.96 -16.77
C PRO A 86 13.69 7.29 -16.18
N GLU A 87 13.97 8.58 -15.98
CA GLU A 87 15.14 9.06 -15.24
C GLU A 87 14.80 9.35 -13.77
N ARG A 88 15.81 9.62 -12.93
CA ARG A 88 15.61 10.01 -11.53
C ARG A 88 15.02 11.42 -11.46
N MET A 89 13.78 11.55 -10.98
CA MET A 89 13.06 12.83 -10.96
C MET A 89 12.55 13.25 -9.57
N GLY A 90 12.84 12.48 -8.51
CA GLY A 90 12.25 12.73 -7.18
C GLY A 90 10.72 12.60 -7.24
N ASN A 91 9.99 13.54 -6.63
CA ASN A 91 8.51 13.57 -6.68
C ASN A 91 7.96 14.34 -7.90
N ALA A 92 8.81 14.72 -8.86
CA ALA A 92 8.37 15.52 -10.00
C ALA A 92 7.54 14.70 -11.00
N HIS A 93 6.38 15.24 -11.38
CA HIS A 93 5.60 14.68 -12.49
C HIS A 93 6.31 14.94 -13.82
N PRO A 94 6.37 13.96 -14.75
CA PRO A 94 7.10 14.12 -16.01
C PRO A 94 6.48 15.18 -16.93
N ASN A 95 5.15 15.26 -16.98
CA ASN A 95 4.43 16.01 -18.02
C ASN A 95 3.69 17.26 -17.53
N ILE A 96 3.68 17.53 -16.22
CA ILE A 96 2.86 18.60 -15.62
C ILE A 96 3.74 19.38 -14.64
N VAL A 97 3.75 20.71 -14.75
CA VAL A 97 4.54 21.59 -13.89
C VAL A 97 3.69 22.78 -13.42
N PRO A 98 3.71 23.13 -12.12
CA PRO A 98 4.32 22.38 -11.02
C PRO A 98 3.42 21.22 -10.54
N TYR A 99 3.99 20.02 -10.44
CA TYR A 99 3.38 18.88 -9.78
C TYR A 99 4.47 18.10 -9.03
N GLN A 100 4.73 18.51 -7.78
CA GLN A 100 5.81 17.98 -6.92
C GLN A 100 5.75 18.56 -5.50
N ASP A 101 6.70 18.17 -4.65
CA ASP A 101 6.94 18.80 -3.36
C ASP A 101 7.57 20.20 -3.47
N PHE A 102 7.13 21.09 -2.59
CA PHE A 102 7.68 22.42 -2.36
C PHE A 102 7.81 22.67 -0.85
N PRO A 103 8.93 23.27 -0.41
CA PRO A 103 9.11 23.63 0.98
C PRO A 103 8.21 24.82 1.33
N THR A 104 7.85 24.90 2.59
CA THR A 104 7.12 26.02 3.19
C THR A 104 7.94 26.56 4.36
N ALA A 105 7.42 27.56 5.08
CA ALA A 105 8.14 28.11 6.23
C ALA A 105 8.38 27.10 7.38
N ASP A 106 7.52 26.08 7.50
CA ASP A 106 7.47 25.17 8.64
C ASP A 106 7.34 23.68 8.27
N GLY A 107 7.42 23.34 6.98
CA GLY A 107 7.27 21.97 6.48
C GLY A 107 7.32 21.90 4.96
N ASP A 108 6.65 20.91 4.39
CA ASP A 108 6.58 20.73 2.94
C ASP A 108 5.12 20.51 2.50
N MET A 109 4.81 20.89 1.27
CA MET A 109 3.53 20.63 0.63
C MET A 109 3.72 20.03 -0.75
N ILE A 110 2.78 19.21 -1.19
CA ILE A 110 2.63 18.87 -2.60
C ILE A 110 1.78 19.96 -3.23
N LEU A 111 2.27 20.53 -4.33
CA LEU A 111 1.49 21.37 -5.22
C LEU A 111 1.21 20.58 -6.49
N ALA A 112 -0.06 20.46 -6.88
CA ALA A 112 -0.52 19.64 -8.01
C ALA A 112 -1.32 20.48 -9.00
N ILE A 113 -0.62 21.39 -9.70
CA ILE A 113 -1.25 22.31 -10.65
C ILE A 113 -1.39 21.62 -12.00
N GLY A 114 -2.63 21.26 -12.33
CA GLY A 114 -2.96 20.49 -13.54
C GLY A 114 -3.21 21.33 -14.78
N ASN A 115 -3.43 22.65 -14.66
CA ASN A 115 -3.73 23.52 -15.80
C ASN A 115 -3.27 24.98 -15.62
N ASP A 116 -3.30 25.75 -16.71
CA ASP A 116 -2.80 27.12 -16.76
C ASP A 116 -3.64 28.09 -15.91
N THR A 117 -4.94 27.84 -15.77
CA THR A 117 -5.82 28.65 -14.89
C THR A 117 -5.45 28.46 -13.42
N GLN A 118 -5.17 27.24 -12.98
CA GLN A 118 -4.68 26.95 -11.63
C GLN A 118 -3.30 27.57 -11.40
N PHE A 119 -2.41 27.53 -12.42
CA PHE A 119 -1.10 28.18 -12.34
C PHE A 119 -1.24 29.69 -12.13
N ALA A 120 -2.08 30.37 -12.92
CA ALA A 120 -2.32 31.79 -12.77
C ALA A 120 -2.83 32.16 -11.36
N ARG A 121 -3.79 31.40 -10.82
CA ARG A 121 -4.29 31.61 -9.44
C ARG A 121 -3.21 31.42 -8.39
N PHE A 122 -2.36 30.41 -8.55
CA PHE A 122 -1.21 30.22 -7.67
C PHE A 122 -0.25 31.41 -7.73
N CYS A 123 0.08 31.90 -8.94
CA CYS A 123 0.96 33.05 -9.14
C CYS A 123 0.45 34.31 -8.42
N GLU A 124 -0.86 34.59 -8.51
CA GLU A 124 -1.51 35.68 -7.75
C GLU A 124 -1.32 35.50 -6.23
N ILE A 125 -1.57 34.30 -5.70
CA ILE A 125 -1.45 34.00 -4.26
C ILE A 125 0.01 34.03 -3.79
N ALA A 126 0.94 33.67 -4.67
CA ALA A 126 2.37 33.72 -4.42
C ALA A 126 2.95 35.13 -4.51
N GLY A 127 2.14 36.14 -4.90
CA GLY A 127 2.59 37.52 -5.06
C GLY A 127 3.44 37.76 -6.31
N HIS A 128 3.35 36.85 -7.29
CA HIS A 128 4.09 36.88 -8.54
C HIS A 128 3.18 36.69 -9.76
N PRO A 129 2.15 37.55 -9.95
CA PRO A 129 1.22 37.43 -11.06
C PRO A 129 1.90 37.48 -12.43
N GLU A 130 3.06 38.13 -12.54
CA GLU A 130 3.85 38.24 -13.77
C GLU A 130 4.26 36.89 -14.34
N TRP A 131 4.44 35.85 -13.49
CA TRP A 131 4.79 34.51 -13.94
C TRP A 131 3.68 33.87 -14.78
N ALA A 132 2.42 34.19 -14.52
CA ALA A 132 1.29 33.66 -15.28
C ALA A 132 1.26 34.17 -16.73
N SER A 133 1.82 35.36 -16.96
CA SER A 133 1.92 36.01 -18.28
C SER A 133 3.28 35.84 -18.96
N ASP A 134 4.30 35.36 -18.25
CA ASP A 134 5.62 35.10 -18.84
C ASP A 134 5.50 34.04 -19.94
N GLU A 135 5.98 34.32 -21.15
CA GLU A 135 5.88 33.42 -22.30
C GLU A 135 6.45 32.02 -22.01
N ARG A 136 7.44 31.93 -21.12
CA ARG A 136 8.04 30.66 -20.69
C ARG A 136 7.11 29.85 -19.80
N PHE A 137 6.21 30.47 -19.04
CA PHE A 137 5.44 29.82 -17.98
C PHE A 137 3.92 29.87 -18.17
N ALA A 138 3.42 30.66 -19.13
CA ALA A 138 1.98 30.84 -19.36
C ALA A 138 1.25 29.53 -19.73
N SER A 139 1.93 28.59 -20.38
CA SER A 139 1.39 27.27 -20.74
C SER A 139 2.11 26.13 -20.03
N ASN A 140 1.42 25.02 -19.76
CA ASN A 140 2.04 23.83 -19.18
C ASN A 140 3.24 23.34 -20.01
N ARG A 141 3.12 23.33 -21.34
CA ARG A 141 4.22 22.96 -22.23
C ARG A 141 5.44 23.86 -21.99
N GLY A 142 5.25 25.18 -21.93
CA GLY A 142 6.32 26.12 -21.61
C GLY A 142 6.93 25.84 -20.23
N ARG A 143 6.10 25.60 -19.21
CA ARG A 143 6.59 25.26 -17.85
C ARG A 143 7.38 23.96 -17.80
N VAL A 144 7.01 22.96 -18.62
CA VAL A 144 7.78 21.72 -18.76
C VAL A 144 9.13 21.99 -19.41
N GLU A 145 9.17 22.70 -20.54
CA GLU A 145 10.41 23.07 -21.25
C GLU A 145 11.34 23.92 -20.37
N ASN A 146 10.78 24.78 -19.51
CA ASN A 146 11.51 25.75 -18.69
C ASN A 146 11.54 25.40 -17.19
N ARG A 147 11.27 24.14 -16.81
CA ARG A 147 11.15 23.74 -15.38
C ARG A 147 12.40 24.03 -14.55
N ALA A 148 13.58 23.94 -15.16
CA ALA A 148 14.85 24.22 -14.50
C ALA A 148 14.95 25.69 -14.03
N VAL A 149 14.21 26.59 -14.69
CA VAL A 149 14.14 28.01 -14.32
C VAL A 149 12.96 28.27 -13.37
N LEU A 150 11.79 27.68 -13.64
CA LEU A 150 10.58 27.92 -12.85
C LEU A 150 10.67 27.36 -11.43
N LEU A 151 11.14 26.12 -11.26
CA LEU A 151 11.08 25.43 -9.97
C LEU A 151 11.87 26.14 -8.85
N PRO A 152 13.09 26.67 -9.08
CA PRO A 152 13.78 27.47 -8.07
C PRO A 152 12.98 28.70 -7.61
N LEU A 153 12.30 29.39 -8.52
CA LEU A 153 11.46 30.55 -8.19
C LEU A 153 10.29 30.14 -7.30
N LEU A 154 9.60 29.05 -7.67
CA LEU A 154 8.48 28.55 -6.88
C LEU A 154 8.92 28.08 -5.49
N ARG A 155 10.06 27.39 -5.39
CA ARG A 155 10.64 26.97 -4.09
C ARG A 155 11.00 28.17 -3.23
N GLN A 156 11.52 29.25 -3.81
CA GLN A 156 11.82 30.47 -3.07
C GLN A 156 10.54 31.20 -2.60
N ALA A 157 9.50 31.27 -3.43
CA ALA A 157 8.26 31.94 -3.02
C ALA A 157 7.49 31.17 -1.93
N THR A 158 7.55 29.84 -1.97
CA THR A 158 6.76 28.97 -1.06
C THR A 158 7.26 28.98 0.38
N VAL A 159 8.54 29.27 0.64
CA VAL A 159 9.10 29.31 2.01
C VAL A 159 8.67 30.52 2.86
N PHE A 160 8.00 31.52 2.28
CA PHE A 160 7.59 32.73 3.00
C PHE A 160 6.27 32.60 3.78
N ARG A 161 5.56 31.48 3.65
CA ARG A 161 4.28 31.23 4.35
C ARG A 161 4.28 29.84 4.97
N THR A 162 3.53 29.68 6.06
CA THR A 162 3.37 28.38 6.72
C THR A 162 2.60 27.42 5.82
N THR A 163 2.77 26.11 6.03
CA THR A 163 2.02 25.05 5.33
C THR A 163 0.52 25.31 5.44
N ARG A 164 0.03 25.64 6.63
CA ARG A 164 -1.39 25.92 6.87
C ARG A 164 -1.89 27.10 6.06
N ASP A 165 -1.16 28.21 6.05
CA ASP A 165 -1.57 29.41 5.29
C ASP A 165 -1.65 29.11 3.79
N TRP A 166 -0.73 28.29 3.27
CA TRP A 166 -0.79 27.80 1.89
C TRP A 166 -2.03 26.97 1.63
N MET A 167 -2.33 25.97 2.47
CA MET A 167 -3.52 25.11 2.30
C MET A 167 -4.79 25.97 2.25
N GLU A 168 -4.98 26.85 3.24
CA GLU A 168 -6.18 27.69 3.31
C GLU A 168 -6.32 28.61 2.10
N ALA A 169 -5.23 29.19 1.59
CA ALA A 169 -5.28 30.09 0.45
C ALA A 169 -5.50 29.37 -0.88
N LEU A 170 -4.82 28.24 -1.09
CA LEU A 170 -4.87 27.47 -2.33
C LEU A 170 -6.20 26.71 -2.46
N GLU A 171 -6.71 26.13 -1.38
CA GLU A 171 -8.04 25.49 -1.36
C GLU A 171 -9.15 26.48 -1.72
N ARG A 172 -9.12 27.69 -1.14
CA ARG A 172 -10.08 28.77 -1.48
C ARG A 172 -10.04 29.16 -2.95
N ALA A 173 -8.88 29.03 -3.61
CA ALA A 173 -8.72 29.31 -5.03
C ALA A 173 -8.91 28.07 -5.93
N SER A 174 -9.26 26.92 -5.35
CA SER A 174 -9.37 25.63 -6.05
C SER A 174 -8.06 25.24 -6.76
N VAL A 175 -6.93 25.54 -6.14
CA VAL A 175 -5.60 25.07 -6.57
C VAL A 175 -5.28 23.79 -5.78
N PRO A 176 -5.11 22.63 -6.43
CA PRO A 176 -4.87 21.39 -5.70
C PRO A 176 -3.51 21.39 -5.00
N CYS A 177 -3.54 21.16 -3.70
CA CYS A 177 -2.36 21.01 -2.85
C CYS A 177 -2.66 20.08 -1.67
N GLY A 178 -1.62 19.65 -0.98
CA GLY A 178 -1.77 18.93 0.29
C GLY A 178 -0.49 18.99 1.12
N PRO A 179 -0.57 18.97 2.47
CA PRO A 179 0.60 18.95 3.31
C PRO A 179 1.32 17.59 3.21
N ILE A 180 2.64 17.59 3.34
CA ILE A 180 3.42 16.36 3.52
C ILE A 180 3.52 16.10 5.02
N ASN A 181 2.59 15.30 5.52
CA ASN A 181 2.49 15.00 6.95
C ASN A 181 3.51 13.95 7.41
N ARG A 182 4.06 14.15 8.61
CA ARG A 182 4.67 13.08 9.39
C ARG A 182 3.60 12.12 9.92
N ILE A 183 4.00 10.91 10.31
CA ILE A 183 3.06 9.89 10.81
C ILE A 183 2.28 10.34 12.05
N ASP A 184 2.91 11.07 12.97
CA ASP A 184 2.23 11.62 14.14
C ASP A 184 1.16 12.66 13.75
N GLN A 185 1.47 13.54 12.79
CA GLN A 185 0.51 14.50 12.24
C GLN A 185 -0.66 13.81 11.52
N VAL A 186 -0.40 12.70 10.81
CA VAL A 186 -1.46 11.88 10.20
C VAL A 186 -2.45 11.38 11.25
N PHE A 187 -1.97 10.78 12.35
CA PHE A 187 -2.88 10.29 13.39
C PHE A 187 -3.51 11.38 14.25
N ASP A 188 -2.92 12.58 14.23
CA ASP A 188 -3.53 13.76 14.86
C ASP A 188 -4.56 14.48 14.00
N ASP A 189 -4.63 14.18 12.71
CA ASP A 189 -5.53 14.82 11.74
C ASP A 189 -7.02 14.61 12.10
N PRO A 190 -7.85 15.67 12.04
CA PRO A 190 -9.28 15.57 12.37
C PRO A 190 -10.05 14.56 11.52
N GLN A 191 -9.72 14.42 10.24
CA GLN A 191 -10.35 13.44 9.35
C GLN A 191 -9.93 12.03 9.71
N VAL A 192 -8.66 11.81 10.06
CA VAL A 192 -8.17 10.49 10.51
C VAL A 192 -8.83 10.06 11.82
N LYS A 193 -9.00 10.99 12.76
CA LYS A 193 -9.75 10.79 14.02
C LYS A 193 -11.24 10.53 13.76
N ALA A 194 -11.89 11.34 12.92
CA ALA A 194 -13.30 11.16 12.55
C ALA A 194 -13.56 9.83 11.83
N ARG A 195 -12.55 9.31 11.11
CA ARG A 195 -12.59 8.00 10.46
C ARG A 195 -12.17 6.85 11.37
N GLU A 196 -11.76 7.12 12.61
CA GLU A 196 -11.31 6.13 13.60
C GLU A 196 -10.24 5.18 13.05
N LEU A 197 -9.28 5.71 12.28
CA LEU A 197 -8.29 4.87 11.60
C LEU A 197 -7.24 4.25 12.55
N CYS A 198 -7.19 4.67 13.81
CA CYS A 198 -6.43 3.99 14.86
C CYS A 198 -7.40 3.16 15.70
N VAL A 199 -7.41 1.85 15.47
CA VAL A 199 -8.17 0.90 16.30
C VAL A 199 -7.24 0.30 17.34
N LYS A 200 -7.76 0.03 18.53
CA LYS A 200 -6.98 -0.57 19.61
C LYS A 200 -7.62 -1.86 20.07
N LEU A 201 -6.83 -2.92 20.16
CA LEU A 201 -7.32 -4.25 20.48
C LEU A 201 -6.59 -4.83 21.69
N PRO A 202 -7.30 -5.50 22.61
CA PRO A 202 -6.66 -6.23 23.70
C PRO A 202 -5.68 -7.26 23.16
N HIS A 203 -4.46 -7.27 23.71
CA HIS A 203 -3.40 -8.18 23.29
C HIS A 203 -2.73 -8.84 24.51
N PRO A 204 -2.58 -10.17 24.54
CA PRO A 204 -2.18 -10.91 25.74
C PRO A 204 -0.81 -10.50 26.31
N LEU A 205 0.13 -10.05 25.47
CA LEU A 205 1.47 -9.65 25.91
C LEU A 205 1.65 -8.13 26.05
N ALA A 206 0.78 -7.35 25.41
CA ALA A 206 0.96 -5.89 25.31
C ALA A 206 -0.13 -5.11 26.09
N GLY A 207 -1.11 -5.80 26.68
CA GLY A 207 -2.33 -5.22 27.22
C GLY A 207 -3.26 -4.78 26.08
N GLU A 208 -2.79 -3.83 25.26
CA GLU A 208 -3.48 -3.30 24.10
C GLU A 208 -2.47 -3.08 22.95
N VAL A 209 -2.90 -3.33 21.71
CA VAL A 209 -2.11 -3.04 20.50
C VAL A 209 -2.88 -2.10 19.57
N PRO A 210 -2.27 -0.97 19.15
CA PRO A 210 -2.85 -0.10 18.13
C PRO A 210 -2.62 -0.68 16.74
N LEU A 211 -3.63 -0.61 15.88
CA LEU A 211 -3.60 -1.05 14.48
C LEU A 211 -4.24 0.02 13.58
N VAL A 212 -3.93 -0.05 12.29
CA VAL A 212 -4.57 0.79 11.28
C VAL A 212 -5.87 0.13 10.85
N ALA A 213 -6.98 0.88 10.92
CA ALA A 213 -8.27 0.42 10.44
C ALA A 213 -8.26 0.24 8.92
N ASN A 214 -9.21 -0.55 8.43
CA ASN A 214 -9.48 -0.70 7.02
C ASN A 214 -10.13 0.61 6.53
N PRO A 215 -9.62 1.24 5.46
CA PRO A 215 -10.15 2.51 4.98
C PRO A 215 -11.57 2.39 4.40
N ILE A 216 -12.02 1.19 4.03
CA ILE A 216 -13.34 0.93 3.47
C ILE A 216 -14.39 0.88 4.58
N ARG A 217 -15.51 1.59 4.39
CA ARG A 217 -16.68 1.51 5.28
C ARG A 217 -17.85 0.91 4.50
N LEU A 218 -18.37 -0.21 4.99
CA LEU A 218 -19.51 -0.92 4.42
C LEU A 218 -20.75 -0.63 5.27
N SER A 219 -21.78 -0.02 4.67
CA SER A 219 -23.00 0.39 5.40
C SER A 219 -23.88 -0.79 5.82
N GLY A 220 -23.93 -1.85 5.01
CA GLY A 220 -24.73 -3.06 5.29
C GLY A 220 -23.98 -4.15 6.05
N SER A 221 -22.65 -4.10 6.08
CA SER A 221 -21.80 -5.10 6.74
C SER A 221 -20.53 -4.44 7.31
N PRO A 222 -20.67 -3.61 8.35
CA PRO A 222 -19.55 -2.88 8.93
C PRO A 222 -18.38 -3.80 9.29
N ILE A 223 -17.16 -3.30 9.11
CA ILE A 223 -15.95 -4.05 9.44
C ILE A 223 -15.81 -4.09 10.97
N GLU A 224 -15.67 -5.30 11.50
CA GLU A 224 -15.50 -5.55 12.93
C GLU A 224 -14.07 -6.02 13.23
N TYR A 225 -13.50 -5.49 14.31
CA TYR A 225 -12.19 -5.88 14.81
C TYR A 225 -12.36 -6.72 16.07
N ARG A 226 -12.26 -8.04 15.93
CA ARG A 226 -12.60 -8.99 17.01
C ARG A 226 -11.40 -9.50 17.80
N ARG A 227 -10.24 -9.66 17.17
CA ARG A 227 -9.03 -10.22 17.79
C ARG A 227 -7.81 -9.41 17.33
N ALA A 228 -6.89 -9.17 18.26
CA ALA A 228 -5.56 -8.68 17.92
C ALA A 228 -4.79 -9.75 17.10
N PRO A 229 -3.70 -9.37 16.40
CA PRO A 229 -2.80 -10.33 15.77
C PRO A 229 -2.43 -11.46 16.75
N PRO A 230 -2.53 -12.73 16.34
CA PRO A 230 -2.34 -13.84 17.25
C PRO A 230 -0.87 -14.02 17.64
N LEU A 231 -0.64 -14.62 18.81
CA LEU A 231 0.67 -15.18 19.13
C LEU A 231 1.01 -16.33 18.17
N LEU A 232 2.31 -16.61 18.02
CA LEU A 232 2.77 -17.79 17.28
C LEU A 232 2.10 -19.05 17.86
N GLY A 233 1.43 -19.82 17.01
CA GLY A 233 0.75 -21.04 17.42
C GLY A 233 -0.51 -20.89 18.28
N GLN A 234 -0.97 -19.66 18.58
CA GLN A 234 -2.05 -19.42 19.56
C GLN A 234 -3.32 -20.27 19.33
N HIS A 235 -3.70 -20.46 18.08
CA HIS A 235 -4.92 -21.18 17.69
C HIS A 235 -4.62 -22.52 16.99
N THR A 236 -3.42 -23.09 17.14
CA THR A 236 -3.06 -24.37 16.49
C THR A 236 -4.03 -25.48 16.90
N ASP A 237 -4.18 -25.71 18.21
CA ASP A 237 -5.05 -26.75 18.74
C ASP A 237 -6.52 -26.52 18.39
N GLU A 238 -7.02 -25.28 18.58
CA GLU A 238 -8.40 -24.87 18.25
C GLU A 238 -8.72 -25.18 16.78
N VAL A 239 -7.88 -24.72 15.85
CA VAL A 239 -8.13 -24.93 14.42
C VAL A 239 -8.09 -26.41 14.06
N LEU A 240 -7.10 -27.17 14.52
CA LEU A 240 -6.96 -28.58 14.16
C LEU A 240 -8.05 -29.45 14.80
N ALA A 241 -8.48 -29.14 16.01
CA ALA A 241 -9.63 -29.82 16.65
C ALA A 241 -10.93 -29.49 15.92
N ASP A 242 -11.22 -28.22 15.69
CA ASP A 242 -12.49 -27.78 15.10
C ASP A 242 -12.62 -28.16 13.63
N TRP A 243 -11.56 -27.97 12.85
CA TRP A 243 -11.60 -28.18 11.41
C TRP A 243 -11.31 -29.62 11.04
N LEU A 244 -10.40 -30.32 11.72
CA LEU A 244 -10.00 -31.69 11.35
C LEU A 244 -10.50 -32.76 12.32
N GLY A 245 -11.11 -32.38 13.44
CA GLY A 245 -11.63 -33.33 14.43
C GLY A 245 -10.55 -34.06 15.21
N LEU A 246 -9.34 -33.48 15.31
CA LEU A 246 -8.24 -34.11 16.05
C LEU A 246 -8.49 -34.06 17.56
N ASP A 247 -8.33 -35.20 18.22
CA ASP A 247 -8.43 -35.29 19.67
C ASP A 247 -7.13 -34.84 20.37
N ALA A 248 -7.20 -34.66 21.69
CA ALA A 248 -6.06 -34.23 22.49
C ALA A 248 -4.84 -35.16 22.36
N SER A 249 -5.08 -36.46 22.16
CA SER A 249 -4.01 -37.45 21.99
C SER A 249 -3.30 -37.26 20.66
N ALA A 250 -4.03 -37.01 19.57
CA ALA A 250 -3.47 -36.73 18.26
C ALA A 250 -2.70 -35.41 18.24
N LEU A 251 -3.27 -34.35 18.83
CA LEU A 251 -2.61 -33.05 18.95
C LEU A 251 -1.29 -33.17 19.73
N GLN A 252 -1.27 -33.92 20.83
CA GLN A 252 -0.05 -34.13 21.61
C GLN A 252 1.01 -34.88 20.80
N ARG A 253 0.64 -35.93 20.05
CA ARG A 253 1.60 -36.64 19.17
C ARG A 253 2.22 -35.73 18.13
N LEU A 254 1.42 -34.86 17.50
CA LEU A 254 1.91 -33.92 16.50
C LEU A 254 2.90 -32.91 17.10
N LYS A 255 2.65 -32.43 18.31
CA LYS A 255 3.58 -31.54 19.04
C LYS A 255 4.88 -32.23 19.41
N ASP A 256 4.78 -33.44 19.95
CA ASP A 256 5.96 -34.23 20.34
C ASP A 256 6.83 -34.57 19.12
N GLY A 257 6.22 -34.72 17.94
CA GLY A 257 6.89 -34.89 16.66
C GLY A 257 7.41 -33.61 16.01
N CYS A 258 7.24 -32.44 16.65
CA CYS A 258 7.57 -31.12 16.09
C CYS A 258 6.86 -30.81 14.76
N ILE A 259 5.67 -31.38 14.55
CA ILE A 259 4.87 -31.17 13.33
C ILE A 259 4.03 -29.89 13.46
N ILE A 260 3.56 -29.58 14.68
CA ILE A 260 2.73 -28.41 15.01
C ILE A 260 3.25 -27.68 16.25
#